data_AF-A0A924KUH2-F1
#
_entry.id   AF-A0A924KUH2-F1
#
_cell.length_a   1.000
_cell.length_b   1.000
_cell.length_c   1.000
_cell.angle_alpha   90.00
_cell.angle_beta   90.00
_cell.angle_gamma   90.00
#
_symmetry.space_group_name_H-M   'P 1'
#
loop_
_entity.id
_entity.type
_entity.pdbx_description
1 polymer ?
#
loop_
_entity_poly.entity_id
_entity_poly.type
_entity_poly.pdbx_seq_one_letter_code
_entity_poly.pdbx_strand_id
1 'polypeptide(L)'
;AELFMHAHHKPLLTEIPAMTREAREQLRGHFLGADMGISGANFVIAETGTTLTVTNEGNADLVTTLPRIHCVVTGIEKVIPTMEDFATLIRLLPRSAIGQSIANYLTLTTGVKAPGETDGPEQMHIVLVDAGRTKLVGSDMKDMLRCIRCGACMNHCPVYQNVGGHAYGWVYPGPMGSVLTPTYVGIENAGDLPNAATFCGECQVVCPVKIPLPDLMRKWRERQFDMKLRPFGERFAISVWGFFVQRPGLYAFATRLGARFAAMLGGKAKLIHSLPGIDGWTDGRDMPAPEGKTFRELYAAKLALRKGNP
;
A
#
# COMPACT_ATOMS: atom_id res chain seq x y z
N ALA A 1 15.49 -1.34 -23.85
CA ALA A 1 16.23 -1.62 -25.09
C ALA A 1 16.96 -2.97 -25.00
N GLU A 2 17.91 -3.15 -24.08
CA GLU A 2 18.68 -4.41 -23.95
C GLU A 2 17.83 -5.66 -23.72
N LEU A 3 16.78 -5.56 -22.88
CA LEU A 3 15.83 -6.65 -22.65
C LEU A 3 15.16 -7.13 -23.95
N PHE A 4 14.79 -6.22 -24.85
CA PHE A 4 14.13 -6.54 -26.13
C PHE A 4 15.11 -7.23 -27.07
N MET A 5 16.33 -6.72 -27.16
CA MET A 5 17.40 -7.34 -27.94
C MET A 5 17.67 -8.78 -27.48
N HIS A 6 17.75 -8.99 -26.16
CA HIS A 6 17.97 -10.33 -25.60
C HIS A 6 16.77 -11.26 -25.79
N ALA A 7 15.55 -10.78 -25.57
CA ALA A 7 14.34 -11.61 -25.61
C ALA A 7 13.85 -11.91 -27.03
N HIS A 8 13.98 -10.97 -27.96
CA HIS A 8 13.47 -11.08 -29.32
C HIS A 8 14.56 -11.38 -30.36
N HIS A 9 15.83 -11.41 -29.95
CA HIS A 9 16.99 -11.62 -30.81
C HIS A 9 17.02 -10.66 -32.03
N LYS A 10 16.61 -9.40 -31.81
CA LYS A 10 16.57 -8.32 -32.81
C LYS A 10 17.58 -7.22 -32.49
N PRO A 11 17.98 -6.38 -33.46
CA PRO A 11 18.87 -5.24 -33.21
C PRO A 11 18.35 -4.31 -32.13
N LEU A 12 19.26 -3.65 -31.42
CA LEU A 12 18.91 -2.71 -30.36
C LEU A 12 18.11 -1.52 -30.94
N LEU A 13 16.89 -1.33 -30.44
CA LEU A 13 16.05 -0.16 -30.73
C LEU A 13 16.17 0.85 -29.60
N THR A 14 16.34 2.13 -29.94
CA THR A 14 16.45 3.25 -28.97
C THR A 14 15.15 4.04 -28.83
N GLU A 15 14.32 4.07 -29.89
CA GLU A 15 13.09 4.84 -29.91
C GLU A 15 11.92 4.11 -29.25
N ILE A 16 11.21 4.79 -28.34
CA ILE A 16 10.04 4.24 -27.62
C ILE A 16 8.96 3.70 -28.59
N PRO A 17 8.58 4.42 -29.67
CA PRO A 17 7.60 3.89 -30.62
C PRO A 17 8.07 2.63 -31.35
N ALA A 18 9.37 2.52 -31.64
CA ALA A 18 9.95 1.36 -32.32
C ALA A 18 9.93 0.13 -31.41
N MET A 19 10.37 0.28 -30.14
CA MET A 19 10.28 -0.79 -29.14
C MET A 19 8.82 -1.26 -28.95
N THR A 20 7.88 -0.31 -28.85
CA THR A 20 6.45 -0.64 -28.68
C THR A 20 5.89 -1.39 -29.89
N ARG A 21 6.28 -1.02 -31.10
CA ARG A 21 5.88 -1.72 -32.33
C ARG A 21 6.42 -3.14 -32.37
N GLU A 22 7.70 -3.33 -32.02
CA GLU A 22 8.31 -4.64 -31.97
C GLU A 22 7.59 -5.56 -30.97
N ALA A 23 7.30 -5.08 -29.75
CA ALA A 23 6.51 -5.84 -28.79
C ALA A 23 5.15 -6.25 -29.35
N ARG A 24 4.45 -5.34 -30.04
CA ARG A 24 3.15 -5.65 -30.65
C ARG A 24 3.26 -6.72 -31.74
N GLU A 25 4.28 -6.64 -32.59
CA GLU A 25 4.51 -7.63 -33.65
C GLU A 25 4.79 -9.02 -33.07
N GLN A 26 5.66 -9.09 -32.05
CA GLN A 26 5.98 -10.35 -31.39
C GLN A 26 4.76 -10.96 -30.68
N LEU A 27 4.02 -10.14 -29.93
CA LEU A 27 2.89 -10.62 -29.13
C LEU A 27 1.63 -10.91 -29.95
N ARG A 28 1.46 -10.30 -31.14
CA ARG A 28 0.22 -10.45 -31.93
C ARG A 28 -0.07 -11.90 -32.30
N GLY A 29 0.95 -12.63 -32.75
CA GLY A 29 0.80 -14.04 -33.09
C GLY A 29 0.37 -14.89 -31.89
N HIS A 30 0.92 -14.60 -30.71
CA HIS A 30 0.55 -15.27 -29.47
C HIS A 30 -0.90 -15.01 -29.07
N PHE A 31 -1.38 -13.76 -29.16
CA PHE A 31 -2.79 -13.45 -28.86
C PHE A 31 -3.76 -14.13 -29.82
N LEU A 32 -3.46 -14.13 -31.13
CA LEU A 32 -4.34 -14.72 -32.15
C LEU A 32 -4.34 -16.25 -32.15
N GLY A 33 -3.22 -16.88 -31.75
CA GLY A 33 -3.06 -18.33 -31.73
C GLY A 33 -3.35 -18.99 -30.38
N ALA A 34 -3.69 -18.23 -29.33
CA ALA A 34 -3.93 -18.78 -28.01
C ALA A 34 -5.32 -19.45 -27.91
N ASP A 35 -5.34 -20.71 -27.45
CA ASP A 35 -6.59 -21.43 -27.17
C ASP A 35 -7.32 -20.90 -25.94
N MET A 36 -6.58 -20.36 -24.98
CA MET A 36 -7.07 -19.95 -23.67
C MET A 36 -6.48 -18.61 -23.22
N GLY A 37 -7.35 -17.69 -22.80
CA GLY A 37 -7.00 -16.45 -22.15
C GLY A 37 -7.23 -16.54 -20.64
N ILE A 38 -6.25 -16.08 -19.85
CA ILE A 38 -6.37 -15.98 -18.39
C ILE A 38 -6.34 -14.52 -18.00
N SER A 39 -7.38 -14.06 -17.30
CA SER A 39 -7.46 -12.69 -16.79
C SER A 39 -7.76 -12.66 -15.29
N GLY A 40 -7.53 -11.50 -14.69
CA GLY A 40 -8.20 -11.16 -13.43
C GLY A 40 -9.56 -10.51 -13.68
N ALA A 41 -10.18 -10.05 -12.61
CA ALA A 41 -11.29 -9.10 -12.66
C ALA A 41 -11.04 -7.99 -11.64
N ASN A 42 -11.53 -6.77 -11.92
CA ASN A 42 -11.64 -5.70 -10.93
C ASN A 42 -12.85 -5.94 -10.02
N PHE A 43 -13.98 -6.35 -10.61
CA PHE A 43 -15.20 -6.73 -9.91
C PHE A 43 -15.85 -7.97 -10.55
N VAL A 44 -16.56 -8.75 -9.76
CA VAL A 44 -17.49 -9.79 -10.23
C VAL A 44 -18.86 -9.47 -9.68
N ILE A 45 -19.86 -9.36 -10.55
CA ILE A 45 -21.22 -8.93 -10.20
C ILE A 45 -22.09 -10.17 -10.06
N ALA A 46 -22.53 -10.44 -8.83
CA ALA A 46 -23.17 -11.70 -8.49
C ALA A 46 -24.55 -11.87 -9.14
N GLU A 47 -25.35 -10.80 -9.24
CA GLU A 47 -26.72 -10.90 -9.77
C GLU A 47 -26.77 -11.32 -11.26
N THR A 48 -25.75 -10.98 -12.03
CA THR A 48 -25.68 -11.25 -13.48
C THR A 48 -24.61 -12.27 -13.87
N GLY A 49 -23.71 -12.64 -12.94
CA GLY A 49 -22.52 -13.44 -13.26
C GLY A 49 -21.52 -12.70 -14.16
N THR A 50 -21.52 -11.36 -14.13
CA THR A 50 -20.65 -10.53 -14.99
C THR A 50 -19.30 -10.29 -14.36
N THR A 51 -18.22 -10.38 -15.13
CA THR A 51 -16.87 -9.96 -14.71
C THR A 51 -16.51 -8.64 -15.36
N LEU A 52 -15.96 -7.70 -14.57
CA LEU A 52 -15.45 -6.43 -15.08
C LEU A 52 -13.93 -6.42 -15.11
N THR A 53 -13.35 -6.04 -16.25
CA THR A 53 -11.95 -5.68 -16.36
C THR A 53 -11.81 -4.21 -16.72
N VAL A 54 -10.94 -3.49 -16.00
CA VAL A 54 -10.65 -2.07 -16.22
C VAL A 54 -9.23 -1.93 -16.76
N THR A 55 -9.07 -1.34 -17.95
CA THR A 55 -7.75 -1.08 -18.53
C THR A 55 -7.69 0.29 -19.20
N ASN A 56 -6.46 0.80 -19.41
CA ASN A 56 -6.24 2.02 -20.18
C ASN A 56 -5.67 1.74 -21.58
N GLU A 57 -5.17 0.52 -21.79
CA GLU A 57 -4.45 0.09 -22.98
C GLU A 57 -5.27 -0.84 -23.89
N GLY A 58 -6.36 -1.44 -23.39
CA GLY A 58 -7.24 -2.34 -24.15
C GLY A 58 -6.68 -3.75 -24.37
N ASN A 59 -5.46 -4.05 -23.91
CA ASN A 59 -4.83 -5.35 -24.14
C ASN A 59 -5.58 -6.52 -23.47
N ALA A 60 -6.36 -6.25 -22.42
CA ALA A 60 -7.17 -7.28 -21.79
C ALA A 60 -8.22 -7.85 -22.75
N ASP A 61 -8.77 -7.04 -23.66
CA ASP A 61 -9.79 -7.49 -24.60
C ASP A 61 -9.23 -8.57 -25.54
N LEU A 62 -7.94 -8.45 -25.93
CA LEU A 62 -7.26 -9.49 -26.71
C LEU A 62 -7.16 -10.83 -25.97
N VAL A 63 -7.22 -10.82 -24.64
CA VAL A 63 -7.16 -12.02 -23.80
C VAL A 63 -8.56 -12.53 -23.47
N THR A 64 -9.56 -11.66 -23.34
CA THR A 64 -10.92 -12.05 -22.92
C THR A 64 -11.85 -12.39 -24.08
N THR A 65 -11.59 -11.89 -25.30
CA THR A 65 -12.52 -12.08 -26.44
C THR A 65 -11.98 -12.96 -27.57
N LEU A 66 -10.67 -12.98 -27.82
CA LEU A 66 -10.09 -13.76 -28.92
C LEU A 66 -9.99 -15.26 -28.62
N PRO A 67 -9.49 -15.68 -27.44
CA PRO A 67 -9.32 -17.10 -27.16
C PRO A 67 -10.66 -17.80 -27.00
N ARG A 68 -10.71 -19.07 -27.42
CA ARG A 68 -11.92 -19.89 -27.34
C ARG A 68 -12.33 -20.22 -25.91
N ILE A 69 -11.38 -20.20 -24.98
CA ILE A 69 -11.58 -20.41 -23.55
C ILE A 69 -11.14 -19.16 -22.78
N HIS A 70 -12.01 -18.62 -21.93
CA HIS A 70 -11.66 -17.54 -21.01
C HIS A 70 -11.73 -18.02 -19.57
N CYS A 71 -10.65 -17.87 -18.82
CA CYS A 71 -10.59 -18.15 -17.39
C CYS A 71 -10.30 -16.89 -16.58
N VAL A 72 -11.24 -16.53 -15.72
CA VAL A 72 -11.11 -15.43 -14.79
C VAL A 72 -10.63 -15.97 -13.44
N VAL A 73 -9.46 -15.54 -13.00
CA VAL A 73 -8.91 -15.88 -11.68
C VAL A 73 -8.94 -14.63 -10.81
N THR A 74 -9.78 -14.63 -9.78
CA THR A 74 -10.01 -13.42 -8.98
C THR A 74 -10.28 -13.76 -7.52
N GLY A 75 -9.95 -12.83 -6.63
CA GLY A 75 -10.18 -13.02 -5.21
C GLY A 75 -11.66 -12.87 -4.83
N ILE A 76 -12.10 -13.61 -3.81
CA ILE A 76 -13.50 -13.56 -3.32
C ILE A 76 -13.94 -12.16 -2.86
N GLU A 77 -12.99 -11.30 -2.46
CA GLU A 77 -13.26 -9.93 -1.99
C GLU A 77 -13.72 -8.98 -3.10
N LYS A 78 -13.58 -9.39 -4.36
CA LYS A 78 -13.96 -8.59 -5.53
C LYS A 78 -15.40 -8.87 -6.00
N VAL A 79 -16.09 -9.81 -5.36
CA VAL A 79 -17.50 -10.09 -5.66
C VAL A 79 -18.36 -9.01 -5.04
N ILE A 80 -19.21 -8.39 -5.84
CA ILE A 80 -20.19 -7.38 -5.43
C ILE A 80 -21.61 -7.84 -5.80
N PRO A 81 -22.64 -7.42 -5.05
CA PRO A 81 -23.98 -7.96 -5.24
C PRO A 81 -24.62 -7.57 -6.59
N THR A 82 -24.65 -6.27 -6.90
CA THR A 82 -25.46 -5.74 -8.01
C THR A 82 -24.69 -4.83 -8.98
N MET A 83 -25.29 -4.58 -10.14
CA MET A 83 -24.87 -3.59 -11.13
C MET A 83 -24.93 -2.16 -10.58
N GLU A 84 -25.82 -1.88 -9.64
CA GLU A 84 -25.91 -0.57 -8.97
C GLU A 84 -24.69 -0.35 -8.04
N ASP A 85 -24.27 -1.39 -7.32
CA ASP A 85 -23.02 -1.35 -6.55
C ASP A 85 -21.83 -1.09 -7.47
N PHE A 86 -21.79 -1.75 -8.63
CA PHE A 86 -20.79 -1.51 -9.66
C PHE A 86 -20.79 -0.05 -10.13
N ALA A 87 -21.96 0.51 -10.48
CA ALA A 87 -22.08 1.89 -10.95
C ALA A 87 -21.53 2.90 -9.93
N THR A 88 -21.69 2.60 -8.63
CA THR A 88 -21.10 3.39 -7.55
C THR A 88 -19.58 3.20 -7.47
N LEU A 89 -19.09 1.96 -7.44
CA LEU A 89 -17.67 1.66 -7.24
C LEU A 89 -16.80 2.08 -8.43
N ILE A 90 -17.31 1.95 -9.66
CA ILE A 90 -16.56 2.34 -10.86
C ILE A 90 -16.43 3.85 -10.99
N ARG A 91 -17.33 4.62 -10.37
CA ARG A 91 -17.16 6.07 -10.22
C ARG A 91 -16.00 6.41 -9.29
N LEU A 92 -15.73 5.59 -8.29
CA LEU A 92 -14.65 5.84 -7.32
C LEU A 92 -13.29 5.37 -7.85
N LEU A 93 -13.23 4.20 -8.50
CA LEU A 93 -11.97 3.55 -8.84
C LEU A 93 -11.03 4.43 -9.72
N PRO A 94 -11.40 4.90 -10.93
CA PRO A 94 -10.51 5.67 -11.79
C PRO A 94 -10.17 7.05 -11.20
N ARG A 95 -11.13 7.68 -10.52
CA ARG A 95 -10.92 8.99 -9.88
C ARG A 95 -9.86 8.91 -8.78
N SER A 96 -9.94 7.87 -7.94
CA SER A 96 -8.97 7.64 -6.88
C SER A 96 -7.63 7.10 -7.39
N ALA A 97 -7.64 6.33 -8.48
CA ALA A 97 -6.42 5.70 -9.01
C ALA A 97 -5.55 6.66 -9.82
N ILE A 98 -6.17 7.37 -10.76
CA ILE A 98 -5.49 8.10 -11.84
C ILE A 98 -6.08 9.50 -12.07
N GLY A 99 -7.02 9.94 -11.22
CA GLY A 99 -7.64 11.27 -11.33
C GLY A 99 -8.58 11.43 -12.54
N GLN A 100 -8.89 10.36 -13.26
CA GLN A 100 -9.78 10.40 -14.43
C GLN A 100 -11.23 10.17 -14.03
N SER A 101 -12.17 10.75 -14.78
CA SER A 101 -13.61 10.56 -14.55
C SER A 101 -14.06 9.12 -14.83
N ILE A 102 -13.41 8.45 -15.78
CA ILE A 102 -13.62 7.07 -16.22
C ILE A 102 -12.31 6.53 -16.83
N ALA A 103 -12.11 5.21 -16.82
CA ALA A 103 -11.00 4.57 -17.52
C ALA A 103 -11.28 4.48 -19.03
N ASN A 104 -10.24 4.29 -19.86
CA ASN A 104 -10.43 4.21 -21.32
C ASN A 104 -11.25 2.99 -21.73
N TYR A 105 -11.05 1.86 -21.06
CA TYR A 105 -11.76 0.60 -21.36
C TYR A 105 -12.38 0.02 -20.08
N LEU A 106 -13.70 -0.17 -20.13
CA LEU A 106 -14.50 -0.86 -19.12
C LEU A 106 -15.19 -2.05 -19.79
N THR A 107 -14.58 -3.23 -19.67
CA THR A 107 -15.04 -4.43 -20.35
C THR A 107 -15.86 -5.27 -19.38
N LEU A 108 -17.17 -5.35 -19.61
CA LEU A 108 -18.09 -6.22 -18.88
C LEU A 108 -18.32 -7.49 -19.71
N THR A 109 -17.91 -8.64 -19.17
CA THR A 109 -18.08 -9.95 -19.82
C THR A 109 -19.10 -10.76 -19.06
N THR A 110 -20.19 -11.16 -19.74
CA THR A 110 -21.28 -11.95 -19.16
C THR A 110 -21.43 -13.24 -19.96
N GLY A 111 -20.88 -14.33 -19.42
CA GLY A 111 -20.98 -15.65 -20.04
C GLY A 111 -20.17 -15.79 -21.33
N VAL A 112 -20.63 -16.71 -22.18
CA VAL A 112 -20.01 -17.10 -23.44
C VAL A 112 -20.67 -16.37 -24.62
N LYS A 113 -20.01 -16.36 -25.78
CA LYS A 113 -20.60 -15.80 -27.00
C LYS A 113 -21.93 -16.47 -27.35
N ALA A 114 -22.88 -15.70 -27.85
CA ALA A 114 -24.17 -16.18 -28.31
C ALA A 114 -24.05 -16.83 -29.71
N PRO A 115 -25.02 -17.69 -30.11
CA PRO A 115 -25.04 -18.24 -31.46
C PRO A 115 -25.07 -17.13 -32.52
N GLY A 116 -24.11 -17.17 -33.45
CA GLY A 116 -23.98 -16.19 -34.53
C GLY A 116 -23.09 -14.98 -34.20
N GLU A 117 -22.63 -14.83 -32.96
CA GLU A 117 -21.60 -13.84 -32.63
C GLU A 117 -20.23 -14.29 -33.15
N THR A 118 -19.46 -13.31 -33.67
CA THR A 118 -18.17 -13.54 -34.32
C THR A 118 -17.01 -13.68 -33.35
N ASP A 119 -17.17 -13.16 -32.13
CA ASP A 119 -16.14 -12.98 -31.12
C ASP A 119 -16.65 -13.35 -29.73
N GLY A 120 -15.71 -13.62 -28.81
CA GLY A 120 -16.00 -14.06 -27.46
C GLY A 120 -15.71 -15.55 -27.22
N PRO A 121 -15.57 -15.94 -25.95
CA PRO A 121 -15.19 -17.30 -25.59
C PRO A 121 -16.36 -18.28 -25.81
N GLU A 122 -16.05 -19.51 -26.19
CA GLU A 122 -16.98 -20.66 -26.20
C GLU A 122 -17.13 -21.27 -24.80
N GLN A 123 -16.15 -21.06 -23.92
CA GLN A 123 -16.17 -21.51 -22.53
C GLN A 123 -15.68 -20.40 -21.61
N MET A 124 -16.42 -20.11 -20.55
CA MET A 124 -16.04 -19.16 -19.51
C MET A 124 -15.95 -19.86 -18.16
N HIS A 125 -14.79 -19.76 -17.52
CA HIS A 125 -14.52 -20.33 -16.19
C HIS A 125 -14.20 -19.19 -15.22
N ILE A 126 -14.85 -19.17 -14.04
CA ILE A 126 -14.57 -18.18 -12.99
C ILE A 126 -14.04 -18.91 -11.76
N VAL A 127 -12.75 -18.71 -11.47
CA VAL A 127 -12.05 -19.27 -10.32
C VAL A 127 -12.00 -18.21 -9.22
N LEU A 128 -12.82 -18.42 -8.18
CA LEU A 128 -12.82 -17.58 -6.98
C LEU A 128 -11.77 -18.06 -5.97
N VAL A 129 -10.76 -17.23 -5.75
CA VAL A 129 -9.62 -17.54 -4.90
C VAL A 129 -9.82 -16.93 -3.51
N ASP A 130 -9.94 -17.79 -2.51
CA ASP A 130 -9.91 -17.36 -1.13
C ASP A 130 -8.49 -16.96 -0.69
N ALA A 131 -7.56 -17.92 -0.70
CA ALA A 131 -6.18 -17.74 -0.21
C ALA A 131 -6.09 -17.06 1.17
N GLY A 132 -7.01 -17.40 2.08
CA GLY A 132 -7.04 -16.91 3.45
C GLY A 132 -7.86 -15.63 3.69
N ARG A 133 -8.56 -15.10 2.69
CA ARG A 133 -9.46 -13.94 2.83
C ARG A 133 -10.68 -14.22 3.69
N THR A 134 -11.21 -15.44 3.68
CA THR A 134 -12.32 -15.87 4.54
C THR A 134 -11.97 -15.71 6.02
N LYS A 135 -10.70 -15.88 6.41
CA LYS A 135 -10.22 -15.64 7.79
C LYS A 135 -10.35 -14.17 8.23
N LEU A 136 -10.42 -13.24 7.28
CA LEU A 136 -10.65 -11.83 7.58
C LEU A 136 -12.12 -11.55 7.89
N VAL A 137 -13.06 -12.36 7.41
CA VAL A 137 -14.49 -12.15 7.63
C VAL A 137 -14.80 -12.24 9.12
N GLY A 138 -15.46 -11.22 9.67
CA GLY A 138 -15.77 -11.13 11.10
C GLY A 138 -14.57 -10.77 12.00
N SER A 139 -13.33 -10.81 11.49
CA SER A 139 -12.15 -10.40 12.24
C SER A 139 -12.06 -8.88 12.44
N ASP A 140 -11.14 -8.46 13.28
CA ASP A 140 -10.75 -7.05 13.44
C ASP A 140 -9.98 -6.47 12.23
N MET A 141 -9.68 -7.32 11.23
CA MET A 141 -9.04 -6.98 9.95
C MET A 141 -10.03 -7.00 8.77
N LYS A 142 -11.33 -7.28 9.01
CA LYS A 142 -12.37 -7.45 7.96
C LYS A 142 -12.47 -6.28 6.99
N ASP A 143 -12.14 -5.07 7.44
CA ASP A 143 -12.22 -3.85 6.62
C ASP A 143 -11.29 -3.91 5.40
N MET A 144 -10.25 -4.76 5.43
CA MET A 144 -9.38 -5.01 4.28
C MET A 144 -10.11 -5.60 3.08
N LEU A 145 -11.21 -6.32 3.31
CA LEU A 145 -12.02 -6.93 2.26
C LEU A 145 -12.77 -5.89 1.41
N ARG A 146 -12.85 -4.63 1.84
CA ARG A 146 -13.49 -3.55 1.07
C ARG A 146 -12.64 -3.05 -0.11
N CYS A 147 -11.38 -3.47 -0.21
CA CYS A 147 -10.43 -2.83 -1.11
C CYS A 147 -10.74 -3.07 -2.58
N ILE A 148 -11.02 -1.99 -3.31
CA ILE A 148 -11.26 -1.99 -4.77
C ILE A 148 -9.98 -1.89 -5.62
N ARG A 149 -8.81 -2.05 -5.00
CA ARG A 149 -7.49 -2.00 -5.66
C ARG A 149 -7.21 -0.72 -6.47
N CYS A 150 -7.72 0.43 -6.04
CA CYS A 150 -7.52 1.70 -6.74
C CYS A 150 -6.09 2.28 -6.59
N GLY A 151 -5.30 1.84 -5.61
CA GLY A 151 -3.91 2.31 -5.44
C GLY A 151 -3.75 3.70 -4.82
N ALA A 152 -4.83 4.42 -4.51
CA ALA A 152 -4.76 5.74 -3.85
C ALA A 152 -3.87 5.75 -2.60
N CYS A 153 -3.99 4.73 -1.74
CA CYS A 153 -3.16 4.60 -0.55
C CYS A 153 -1.65 4.51 -0.86
N MET A 154 -1.27 3.90 -1.98
CA MET A 154 0.13 3.79 -2.41
C MET A 154 0.64 5.13 -2.95
N ASN A 155 -0.18 5.81 -3.76
CA ASN A 155 0.15 7.11 -4.34
C ASN A 155 0.42 8.18 -3.27
N HIS A 156 -0.23 8.10 -2.12
CA HIS A 156 -0.04 9.03 -1.01
C HIS A 156 0.91 8.53 0.09
N CYS A 157 1.44 7.31 -0.03
CA CYS A 157 2.32 6.75 1.00
C CYS A 157 3.77 7.22 0.78
N PRO A 158 4.35 8.02 1.70
CA PRO A 158 5.72 8.50 1.53
C PRO A 158 6.73 7.35 1.55
N VAL A 159 6.45 6.27 2.27
CA VAL A 159 7.32 5.08 2.30
C VAL A 159 7.35 4.42 0.92
N TYR A 160 6.17 4.07 0.38
CA TYR A 160 6.06 3.42 -0.94
C TYR A 160 6.69 4.28 -2.05
N GLN A 161 6.48 5.60 -2.04
CA GLN A 161 7.06 6.49 -3.03
C GLN A 161 8.60 6.52 -3.02
N ASN A 162 9.23 6.24 -1.88
CA ASN A 162 10.70 6.28 -1.75
C ASN A 162 11.35 4.90 -1.95
N VAL A 163 10.73 3.81 -1.45
CA VAL A 163 11.35 2.47 -1.50
C VAL A 163 10.83 1.59 -2.64
N GLY A 164 9.72 1.98 -3.28
CA GLY A 164 9.06 1.20 -4.33
C GLY A 164 8.36 -0.06 -3.84
N GLY A 165 7.76 -0.81 -4.77
CA GLY A 165 6.97 -2.00 -4.44
C GLY A 165 7.81 -3.22 -4.06
N HIS A 166 9.00 -3.41 -4.66
CA HIS A 166 9.83 -4.60 -4.42
C HIS A 166 10.34 -4.70 -2.98
N ALA A 167 10.58 -3.57 -2.32
CA ALA A 167 11.05 -3.54 -0.93
C ALA A 167 10.05 -4.14 0.07
N TYR A 168 8.77 -4.30 -0.31
CA TYR A 168 7.75 -4.92 0.54
C TYR A 168 7.84 -6.46 0.57
N GLY A 169 8.63 -7.08 -0.30
CA GLY A 169 8.95 -8.52 -0.25
C GLY A 169 7.78 -9.48 -0.51
N TRP A 170 6.63 -9.00 -0.99
CA TRP A 170 5.45 -9.83 -1.27
C TRP A 170 4.63 -9.28 -2.45
N VAL A 171 3.64 -10.06 -2.92
CA VAL A 171 2.76 -9.69 -4.05
C VAL A 171 1.91 -8.44 -3.80
N TYR A 172 1.68 -8.05 -2.54
CA TYR A 172 0.96 -6.82 -2.20
C TYR A 172 1.93 -5.78 -1.64
N PRO A 173 2.13 -4.66 -2.34
CA PRO A 173 2.98 -3.60 -1.84
C PRO A 173 2.18 -2.50 -1.13
N GLY A 174 2.93 -1.52 -0.60
CA GLY A 174 2.35 -0.32 0.00
C GLY A 174 1.56 -0.59 1.28
N PRO A 175 0.73 0.37 1.72
CA PRO A 175 -0.07 0.23 2.94
C PRO A 175 -0.97 -1.02 2.98
N MET A 176 -1.48 -1.46 1.81
CA MET A 176 -2.25 -2.69 1.70
C MET A 176 -1.41 -3.92 2.05
N GLY A 177 -0.20 -3.99 1.50
CA GLY A 177 0.79 -5.05 1.81
C GLY A 177 1.12 -5.13 3.28
N SER A 178 1.31 -3.98 3.93
CA SER A 178 1.62 -3.90 5.36
C SER A 178 0.54 -4.46 6.29
N VAL A 179 -0.67 -4.66 5.80
CA VAL A 179 -1.75 -5.31 6.56
C VAL A 179 -2.04 -6.73 6.06
N LEU A 180 -2.09 -6.92 4.73
CA LEU A 180 -2.45 -8.20 4.12
C LEU A 180 -1.34 -9.24 4.24
N THR A 181 -0.08 -8.87 3.99
CA THR A 181 1.02 -9.84 4.00
C THR A 181 1.14 -10.54 5.36
N PRO A 182 1.17 -9.82 6.51
CA PRO A 182 1.14 -10.50 7.81
C PRO A 182 -0.09 -11.38 8.07
N THR A 183 -1.23 -11.05 7.45
CA THR A 183 -2.45 -11.88 7.55
C THR A 183 -2.25 -13.23 6.86
N TYR A 184 -1.58 -13.23 5.70
CA TYR A 184 -1.42 -14.44 4.90
C TYR A 184 -0.27 -15.33 5.37
N VAL A 185 0.84 -14.73 5.81
CA VAL A 185 2.07 -15.50 6.09
C VAL A 185 2.55 -15.45 7.53
N GLY A 186 1.77 -14.82 8.41
CA GLY A 186 2.16 -14.63 9.80
C GLY A 186 2.96 -13.34 9.99
N ILE A 187 2.76 -12.73 11.15
CA ILE A 187 3.39 -11.46 11.52
C ILE A 187 4.87 -11.62 11.87
N GLU A 188 5.28 -12.83 12.23
CA GLU A 188 6.66 -13.25 12.43
C GLU A 188 7.50 -13.19 11.15
N ASN A 189 6.88 -13.40 9.98
CA ASN A 189 7.55 -13.40 8.67
C ASN A 189 7.46 -12.06 7.94
N ALA A 190 6.57 -11.17 8.40
CA ALA A 190 6.29 -9.89 7.74
C ALA A 190 6.32 -8.72 8.74
N GLY A 191 7.16 -8.86 9.77
CA GLY A 191 7.13 -7.98 10.93
C GLY A 191 7.49 -6.53 10.62
N ASP A 192 8.37 -6.31 9.66
CA ASP A 192 8.84 -4.96 9.33
C ASP A 192 7.80 -4.12 8.58
N LEU A 193 6.85 -4.75 7.88
CA LEU A 193 5.90 -4.02 7.03
C LEU A 193 4.97 -3.06 7.81
N PRO A 194 4.31 -3.45 8.91
CA PRO A 194 3.56 -2.48 9.74
C PRO A 194 4.50 -1.53 10.49
N ASN A 195 5.77 -1.89 10.70
CA ASN A 195 6.76 -1.03 11.36
C ASN A 195 7.34 0.04 10.43
N ALA A 196 7.36 -0.20 9.12
CA ALA A 196 7.82 0.78 8.13
C ALA A 196 6.88 2.00 8.02
N ALA A 197 5.60 1.85 8.36
CA ALA A 197 4.63 2.94 8.26
C ALA A 197 4.98 4.12 9.19
N THR A 198 4.91 5.34 8.66
CA THR A 198 5.12 6.60 9.41
C THR A 198 3.89 7.02 10.23
N PHE A 199 2.75 6.33 10.05
CA PHE A 199 1.46 6.67 10.67
C PHE A 199 0.98 8.11 10.41
N CYS A 200 1.34 8.70 9.26
CA CYS A 200 0.84 10.01 8.87
C CYS A 200 -0.69 10.07 8.66
N GLY A 201 -1.33 8.92 8.42
CA GLY A 201 -2.78 8.80 8.30
C GLY A 201 -3.34 9.07 6.90
N GLU A 202 -2.52 9.54 5.96
CA GLU A 202 -3.01 9.97 4.63
C GLU A 202 -3.70 8.85 3.85
N CYS A 203 -3.20 7.62 3.94
CA CYS A 203 -3.81 6.47 3.27
C CYS A 203 -5.26 6.18 3.70
N GLN A 204 -5.65 6.57 4.92
CA GLN A 204 -7.02 6.49 5.41
C GLN A 204 -7.87 7.66 4.92
N VAL A 205 -7.31 8.87 4.85
CA VAL A 205 -7.99 10.07 4.35
C VAL A 205 -8.39 9.91 2.89
N VAL A 206 -7.49 9.38 2.07
CA VAL A 206 -7.72 9.26 0.61
C VAL A 206 -8.46 7.98 0.19
N CYS A 207 -8.71 7.06 1.13
CA CYS A 207 -9.34 5.78 0.79
C CYS A 207 -10.83 5.97 0.43
N PRO A 208 -11.25 5.72 -0.83
CA PRO A 208 -12.65 5.94 -1.23
C PRO A 208 -13.63 4.97 -0.56
N VAL A 209 -13.11 3.85 -0.05
CA VAL A 209 -13.87 2.78 0.62
C VAL A 209 -13.60 2.70 2.12
N LYS A 210 -13.03 3.78 2.69
CA LYS A 210 -12.91 4.02 4.14
C LYS A 210 -12.23 2.88 4.90
N ILE A 211 -11.13 2.34 4.37
CA ILE A 211 -10.31 1.34 5.08
C ILE A 211 -9.39 2.08 6.05
N PRO A 212 -9.44 1.78 7.36
CA PRO A 212 -8.61 2.44 8.38
C PRO A 212 -7.21 1.80 8.43
N LEU A 213 -6.47 1.89 7.33
CA LEU A 213 -5.15 1.24 7.16
C LEU A 213 -4.17 1.50 8.33
N PRO A 214 -4.02 2.74 8.85
CA PRO A 214 -3.19 2.99 10.02
C PRO A 214 -3.64 2.18 11.24
N ASP A 215 -4.92 2.12 11.55
CA ASP A 215 -5.40 1.39 12.72
C ASP A 215 -5.20 -0.12 12.58
N LEU A 216 -5.36 -0.65 11.37
CA LEU A 216 -5.08 -2.06 11.09
C LEU A 216 -3.58 -2.40 11.23
N MET A 217 -2.68 -1.50 10.79
CA MET A 217 -1.24 -1.66 11.01
C MET A 217 -0.86 -1.53 12.50
N ARG A 218 -1.55 -0.67 13.28
CA ARG A 218 -1.35 -0.59 14.75
C ARG A 218 -1.68 -1.90 15.44
N LYS A 219 -2.80 -2.54 15.08
CA LYS A 219 -3.16 -3.88 15.61
C LYS A 219 -2.07 -4.91 15.36
N TRP A 220 -1.40 -4.85 14.21
CA TRP A 220 -0.24 -5.71 13.96
C TRP A 220 0.95 -5.40 14.86
N ARG A 221 1.27 -4.12 15.10
CA ARG A 221 2.31 -3.72 16.05
C ARG A 221 1.99 -4.15 17.48
N GLU A 222 0.74 -4.05 17.90
CA GLU A 222 0.26 -4.53 19.21
C GLU A 222 0.46 -6.05 19.34
N ARG A 223 0.00 -6.82 18.35
CA ARG A 223 0.21 -8.28 18.31
C ARG A 223 1.69 -8.66 18.33
N GLN A 224 2.56 -7.95 17.63
CA GLN A 224 4.00 -8.19 17.68
C GLN A 224 4.58 -7.97 19.08
N PHE A 225 4.11 -6.93 19.77
CA PHE A 225 4.53 -6.62 21.13
C PHE A 225 4.08 -7.72 22.09
N ASP A 226 2.81 -8.12 22.02
CA ASP A 226 2.22 -9.16 22.87
C ASP A 226 2.86 -10.54 22.64
N MET A 227 3.12 -10.88 21.38
CA MET A 227 3.81 -12.10 20.97
C MET A 227 5.32 -12.07 21.22
N LYS A 228 5.86 -10.96 21.75
CA LYS A 228 7.29 -10.78 22.06
C LYS A 228 8.21 -10.92 20.83
N LEU A 229 7.72 -10.58 19.64
CA LEU A 229 8.47 -10.68 18.38
C LEU A 229 9.45 -9.52 18.17
N ARG A 230 9.26 -8.39 18.87
CA ARG A 230 10.23 -7.28 18.88
C ARG A 230 11.36 -7.51 19.89
N PRO A 231 12.58 -7.00 19.64
CA PRO A 231 13.69 -7.12 20.58
C PRO A 231 13.33 -6.63 21.99
N PHE A 232 13.85 -7.31 23.01
CA PHE A 232 13.59 -6.97 24.40
C PHE A 232 13.95 -5.52 24.73
N GLY A 233 15.09 -5.03 24.23
CA GLY A 233 15.56 -3.66 24.47
C GLY A 233 14.58 -2.60 23.94
N GLU A 234 14.01 -2.80 22.76
CA GLU A 234 12.99 -1.91 22.20
C GLU A 234 11.72 -1.88 23.06
N ARG A 235 11.22 -3.08 23.45
CA ARG A 235 10.03 -3.19 24.30
C ARG A 235 10.23 -2.57 25.68
N PHE A 236 11.41 -2.73 26.26
CA PHE A 236 11.80 -2.10 27.51
C PHE A 236 11.85 -0.57 27.37
N ALA A 237 12.51 -0.06 26.33
CA ALA A 237 12.59 1.38 26.06
C ALA A 237 11.19 2.01 25.89
N ILE A 238 10.29 1.36 25.15
CA ILE A 238 8.89 1.80 24.99
C ILE A 238 8.16 1.79 26.34
N SER A 239 8.37 0.77 27.17
CA SER A 239 7.73 0.66 28.49
C SER A 239 8.19 1.78 29.44
N VAL A 240 9.50 2.07 29.46
CA VAL A 240 10.07 3.20 30.21
C VAL A 240 9.50 4.51 29.69
N TRP A 241 9.52 4.73 28.36
CA TRP A 241 8.94 5.93 27.77
C TRP A 241 7.45 6.10 28.12
N GLY A 242 6.68 5.01 28.07
CA GLY A 242 5.27 4.93 28.49
C GLY A 242 5.05 5.39 29.93
N PHE A 243 5.90 4.95 30.86
CA PHE A 243 5.84 5.36 32.26
C PHE A 243 5.98 6.88 32.45
N PHE A 244 6.89 7.51 31.70
CA PHE A 244 7.11 8.96 31.74
C PHE A 244 5.97 9.72 31.06
N VAL A 245 5.61 9.38 29.81
CA VAL A 245 4.67 10.16 28.99
C VAL A 245 3.25 10.17 29.57
N GLN A 246 2.84 9.11 30.26
CA GLN A 246 1.56 9.03 30.98
C GLN A 246 1.49 9.92 32.24
N ARG A 247 2.63 10.48 32.68
CA ARG A 247 2.73 11.31 33.90
C ARG A 247 3.21 12.71 33.51
N PRO A 248 2.30 13.66 33.19
CA PRO A 248 2.66 14.94 32.59
C PRO A 248 3.72 15.75 33.34
N GLY A 249 3.68 15.75 34.68
CA GLY A 249 4.67 16.44 35.53
C GLY A 249 6.05 15.79 35.48
N LEU A 250 6.11 14.47 35.59
CA LEU A 250 7.36 13.71 35.47
C LEU A 250 7.96 13.84 34.06
N TYR A 251 7.11 13.76 33.03
CA TYR A 251 7.53 14.01 31.65
C TYR A 251 8.09 15.42 31.47
N ALA A 252 7.43 16.45 32.03
CA ALA A 252 7.91 17.83 31.97
C ALA A 252 9.31 17.97 32.59
N PHE A 253 9.49 17.37 33.77
CA PHE A 253 10.76 17.39 34.49
C PHE A 253 11.87 16.65 33.72
N ALA A 254 11.60 15.42 33.30
CA ALA A 254 12.56 14.59 32.56
C ALA A 254 12.97 15.23 31.22
N THR A 255 12.02 15.75 30.45
CA THR A 255 12.31 16.43 29.17
C THR A 255 13.05 17.74 29.36
N ARG A 256 12.80 18.47 30.46
CA ARG A 256 13.56 19.67 30.82
C ARG A 256 15.04 19.35 31.09
N LEU A 257 15.31 18.32 31.89
CA LEU A 257 16.67 17.88 32.16
C LEU A 257 17.34 17.36 30.88
N GLY A 258 16.63 16.52 30.11
CA GLY A 258 17.10 15.97 28.86
C GLY A 258 17.46 17.04 27.83
N ALA A 259 16.62 18.05 27.65
CA ALA A 259 16.87 19.16 26.72
C ALA A 259 18.14 19.95 27.10
N ARG A 260 18.35 20.22 28.39
CA ARG A 260 19.55 20.93 28.86
C ARG A 260 20.82 20.09 28.73
N PHE A 261 20.72 18.80 29.05
CA PHE A 261 21.82 17.86 28.88
C PHE A 261 22.21 17.72 27.40
N ALA A 262 21.23 17.55 26.51
CA ALA A 262 21.47 17.48 25.07
C ALA A 262 22.03 18.80 24.51
N ALA A 263 21.59 19.97 25.00
CA ALA A 263 22.17 21.26 24.65
C ALA A 263 23.64 21.38 25.08
N MET A 264 23.98 20.85 26.27
CA MET A 264 25.36 20.80 26.77
C MET A 264 26.24 19.90 25.89
N LEU A 265 25.73 18.72 25.50
CA LEU A 265 26.44 17.81 24.58
C LEU A 265 26.67 18.43 23.20
N GLY A 266 25.74 19.25 22.72
CA GLY A 266 25.89 19.96 21.44
C GLY A 266 26.98 21.04 21.41
N GLY A 267 27.43 21.50 22.58
CA GLY A 267 28.47 22.52 22.73
C GLY A 267 28.22 23.78 21.89
N LYS A 268 29.30 24.39 21.40
CA LYS A 268 29.23 25.60 20.55
C LYS A 268 28.72 25.30 19.14
N ALA A 269 28.92 24.09 18.65
CA ALA A 269 28.53 23.65 17.31
C ALA A 269 27.00 23.43 17.20
N LYS A 270 26.29 23.30 18.33
CA LYS A 270 24.87 22.92 18.39
C LYS A 270 24.59 21.60 17.66
N LEU A 271 25.57 20.70 17.63
CA LEU A 271 25.50 19.41 16.95
C LEU A 271 26.01 18.33 17.90
N ILE A 272 25.29 17.21 17.95
CA ILE A 272 25.65 16.01 18.71
C ILE A 272 26.18 14.99 17.70
N HIS A 273 27.48 14.69 17.83
CA HIS A 273 28.22 13.84 16.89
C HIS A 273 28.17 12.35 17.26
N SER A 274 27.91 12.01 18.52
CA SER A 274 27.83 10.63 18.98
C SER A 274 26.87 10.51 20.16
N LEU A 275 26.01 9.49 20.11
CA LEU A 275 25.10 9.10 21.19
C LEU A 275 25.30 7.61 21.48
N PRO A 276 26.18 7.27 22.44
CA PRO A 276 26.50 5.89 22.78
C PRO A 276 25.23 5.07 23.05
N GLY A 277 25.06 3.96 22.31
CA GLY A 277 23.89 3.08 22.43
C GLY A 277 22.73 3.40 21.49
N ILE A 278 22.85 4.45 20.66
CA ILE A 278 21.94 4.76 19.54
C ILE A 278 22.75 5.06 18.27
N ASP A 279 23.92 4.42 18.16
CA ASP A 279 25.01 4.83 17.26
C ASP A 279 24.61 4.76 15.78
N GLY A 280 23.70 3.87 15.40
CA GLY A 280 23.26 3.71 14.00
C GLY A 280 22.65 4.96 13.35
N TRP A 281 22.19 5.95 14.13
CA TRP A 281 21.78 7.25 13.58
C TRP A 281 22.96 8.24 13.47
N THR A 282 23.81 8.28 14.49
CA THR A 282 24.97 9.20 14.55
C THR A 282 26.16 8.75 13.70
N ASP A 283 26.18 7.49 13.24
CA ASP A 283 27.22 6.96 12.34
C ASP A 283 27.22 7.64 10.95
N GLY A 284 26.06 8.13 10.51
CA GLY A 284 25.90 8.77 9.20
C GLY A 284 25.46 10.22 9.23
N ARG A 285 25.00 10.73 10.38
CA ARG A 285 24.44 12.09 10.51
C ARG A 285 24.62 12.68 11.91
N ASP A 286 25.06 13.93 11.96
CA ASP A 286 25.02 14.72 13.19
C ASP A 286 23.57 15.07 13.57
N MET A 287 23.26 15.02 14.86
CA MET A 287 21.95 15.40 15.38
C MET A 287 21.96 16.87 15.85
N PRO A 288 21.01 17.73 15.42
CA PRO A 288 20.91 19.09 15.93
C PRO A 288 20.57 19.09 17.42
N ALA A 289 21.37 19.80 18.21
CA ALA A 289 21.16 19.94 19.64
C ALA A 289 20.01 20.91 19.94
N PRO A 290 19.15 20.62 20.93
CA PRO A 290 18.09 21.54 21.34
C PRO A 290 18.67 22.80 21.99
N GLU A 291 17.88 23.88 22.04
CA GLU A 291 18.27 25.16 22.65
C GLU A 291 18.28 25.14 24.20
N GLY A 292 18.05 23.98 24.82
CA GLY A 292 18.01 23.79 26.28
C GLY A 292 16.70 24.17 26.97
N LYS A 293 15.86 25.03 26.35
CA LYS A 293 14.49 25.27 26.81
C LYS A 293 13.51 24.37 26.07
N THR A 294 12.59 23.77 26.81
CA THR A 294 11.52 22.94 26.22
C THR A 294 10.41 23.80 25.63
N PHE A 295 9.61 23.24 24.70
CA PHE A 295 8.41 23.92 24.17
C PHE A 295 7.47 24.37 25.30
N ARG A 296 7.31 23.58 26.37
CA ARG A 296 6.47 23.92 27.52
C ARG A 296 6.97 25.18 28.25
N GLU A 297 8.29 25.29 28.47
CA GLU A 297 8.90 26.49 29.07
C GLU A 297 8.73 27.71 28.17
N LEU A 298 8.98 27.57 26.87
CA LEU A 298 8.83 28.65 25.89
C LEU A 298 7.37 29.12 25.80
N TYR A 299 6.43 28.19 25.78
CA TYR A 299 5.00 28.48 25.72
C TYR A 299 4.51 29.16 27.00
N ALA A 300 4.95 28.68 28.18
CA ALA A 300 4.62 29.31 29.46
C ALA A 300 5.17 30.74 29.55
N ALA A 301 6.43 30.96 29.13
CA ALA A 301 7.02 32.30 29.08
C ALA A 301 6.25 33.23 28.12
N LYS A 302 5.89 32.73 26.94
CA LYS A 302 5.09 33.50 25.97
C LYS A 302 3.69 33.85 26.50
N LEU A 303 3.06 32.94 27.25
CA LEU A 303 1.78 33.20 27.91
C LEU A 303 1.91 34.22 29.05
N ALA A 304 2.98 34.16 29.84
CA ALA A 304 3.25 35.14 30.90
C ALA A 304 3.45 36.55 30.34
N LEU A 305 4.25 36.68 29.27
CA LEU A 305 4.45 37.95 28.55
C LEU A 305 3.13 38.52 27.99
N ARG A 306 2.24 37.66 27.48
CA ARG A 306 0.91 38.07 26.99
C ARG A 306 -0.05 38.52 28.09
N LYS A 307 0.15 38.07 29.33
CA LYS A 307 -0.73 38.37 30.47
C LYS A 307 -0.29 39.61 31.27
N GLY A 308 0.79 40.28 30.88
CA GLY A 308 1.19 41.56 31.49
C GLY A 308 1.74 41.43 32.90
N ASN A 309 2.74 40.57 33.10
CA ASN A 309 3.67 40.72 34.21
C ASN A 309 5.09 40.59 33.63
N PRO A 310 5.92 41.65 33.63
CA PRO A 310 7.29 41.59 33.11
C PRO A 310 8.13 40.51 33.80
#